data_AF-A0A328BKX2-F1
#
_entry.id   AF-A0A328BKX2-F1
#
_cell.length_a   1.000
_cell.length_b   1.000
_cell.length_c   1.000
_cell.angle_alpha   90.00
_cell.angle_beta   90.00
_cell.angle_gamma   90.00
#
_symmetry.space_group_name_H-M   'P 1'
#
loop_
_entity.id
_entity.type
_entity.pdbx_description
1 polymer ?
#
loop_
_entity_poly.entity_id
_entity_poly.type
_entity_poly.pdbx_seq_one_letter_code
_entity_poly.pdbx_strand_id
1 'polypeptide(L)'
;MTFANWTAYFRANHAHLADLSWDDPYRLTQREKRAAGRSLQHFQRFETGEGRHLRRRAEDMHDPDYEAAIGGLISEEADHSIALGQFLDAQGLPRLGRSWVNDAFRWLRRWGGLETTVRVLLTAEVVGTVYFRALYHATYSGLLQQLCLRIIRDEEMHVNFQCFALARLRPRRNAFSWGLRQLLHGGLTAGTAVVVWLWFNRALWAGGMGPVGFFAAVAEEWDRACQLLRQPDAIRINLPAPRTPQRPAAERAA
;
A
#
# COMPACT_ATOMS: atom_id res chain seq x y z
N MET A 1 14.04 -17.88 2.17
CA MET A 1 12.80 -17.16 2.54
C MET A 1 11.59 -18.03 2.19
N THR A 2 10.64 -18.15 3.11
CA THR A 2 9.38 -18.93 3.00
C THR A 2 8.17 -18.07 3.37
N PHE A 3 6.94 -18.57 3.13
CA PHE A 3 5.73 -17.89 3.59
C PHE A 3 5.63 -17.83 5.12
N ALA A 4 6.20 -18.79 5.85
CA ALA A 4 6.32 -18.70 7.31
C ALA A 4 7.08 -17.44 7.77
N ASN A 5 8.13 -17.04 7.04
CA ASN A 5 8.85 -15.79 7.33
C ASN A 5 7.95 -14.56 7.14
N TRP A 6 7.11 -14.55 6.11
CA TRP A 6 6.14 -13.48 5.85
C TRP A 6 5.04 -13.44 6.92
N THR A 7 4.52 -14.60 7.33
CA THR A 7 3.58 -14.70 8.45
C THR A 7 4.19 -14.16 9.75
N ALA A 8 5.47 -14.47 10.02
CA ALA A 8 6.17 -13.91 11.17
C ALA A 8 6.36 -12.39 11.05
N TYR A 9 6.66 -11.87 9.85
CA TYR A 9 6.76 -10.44 9.59
C TYR A 9 5.44 -9.71 9.88
N PHE A 10 4.32 -10.11 9.26
CA PHE A 10 3.04 -9.44 9.49
C PHE A 10 2.59 -9.51 10.95
N ARG A 11 2.88 -10.64 11.63
CA ARG A 11 2.63 -10.74 13.08
C ARG A 11 3.47 -9.75 13.88
N ALA A 12 4.74 -9.57 13.54
CA ALA A 12 5.64 -8.65 14.22
C ALA A 12 5.33 -7.18 13.90
N ASN A 13 4.84 -6.88 12.70
CA ASN A 13 4.41 -5.54 12.29
C ASN A 13 3.02 -5.18 12.84
N HIS A 14 2.33 -6.05 13.57
CA HIS A 14 1.05 -5.73 14.17
C HIS A 14 1.13 -4.50 15.10
N ALA A 15 0.09 -3.65 15.07
CA ALA A 15 0.00 -2.41 15.87
C ALA A 15 1.17 -1.43 15.62
N HIS A 16 1.70 -1.41 14.40
CA HIS A 16 2.79 -0.54 13.97
C HIS A 16 2.42 0.95 13.87
N LEU A 17 1.13 1.28 13.94
CA LEU A 17 0.57 2.65 13.94
C LEU A 17 0.20 3.14 15.35
N ALA A 18 0.42 2.33 16.38
CA ALA A 18 -0.05 2.63 17.73
C ALA A 18 0.68 3.80 18.39
N ASP A 19 1.88 4.15 17.92
CA ASP A 19 2.76 5.18 18.46
C ASP A 19 2.68 6.52 17.72
N LEU A 20 1.74 6.66 16.78
CA LEU A 20 1.50 7.92 16.08
C LEU A 20 1.02 9.01 17.04
N SER A 21 1.46 10.25 16.79
CA SER A 21 1.10 11.43 17.60
C SER A 21 -0.33 11.90 17.32
N TRP A 22 -1.33 11.12 17.76
CA TRP A 22 -2.76 11.43 17.59
C TRP A 22 -3.23 12.70 18.30
N ASP A 23 -2.44 13.19 19.25
CA ASP A 23 -2.62 14.45 19.97
C ASP A 23 -2.11 15.69 19.22
N ASP A 24 -1.65 15.55 17.98
CA ASP A 24 -1.22 16.65 17.12
C ASP A 24 -2.31 17.75 17.01
N PRO A 25 -2.04 18.98 17.52
CA PRO A 25 -3.01 20.07 17.48
C PRO A 25 -3.16 20.65 16.06
N TYR A 26 -2.31 20.27 15.10
CA TYR A 26 -2.34 20.80 13.75
C TYR A 26 -3.70 20.57 13.09
N ARG A 27 -4.22 21.62 12.45
CA ARG A 27 -5.45 21.57 11.66
C ARG A 27 -5.15 21.98 10.24
N LEU A 28 -5.52 21.11 9.30
CA LEU A 28 -5.36 21.36 7.88
C LEU A 28 -6.04 22.68 7.50
N THR A 29 -5.28 23.54 6.84
CA THR A 29 -5.81 24.76 6.24
C THR A 29 -6.83 24.44 5.17
N GLN A 30 -7.66 25.42 4.81
CA GLN A 30 -8.61 25.25 3.70
C GLN A 30 -7.90 24.94 2.37
N ARG A 31 -6.66 25.41 2.20
CA ARG A 31 -5.83 25.10 1.03
C ARG A 31 -5.46 23.62 1.00
N GLU A 32 -4.97 23.08 2.12
CA GLU A 32 -4.59 21.66 2.23
C GLU A 32 -5.79 20.74 2.12
N LYS A 33 -6.93 21.08 2.75
CA LYS A 33 -8.19 20.33 2.61
C LYS A 33 -8.63 20.24 1.14
N ARG A 34 -8.54 21.34 0.38
CA ARG A 34 -8.85 21.35 -1.06
C ARG A 34 -7.83 20.60 -1.91
N ALA A 35 -6.58 20.50 -1.46
CA ALA A 35 -5.52 19.82 -2.19
C ALA A 35 -5.59 18.31 -1.99
N ALA A 36 -5.67 17.86 -0.72
CA ALA A 36 -5.50 16.46 -0.33
C ALA A 36 -6.76 15.81 0.24
N GLY A 37 -7.76 16.57 0.71
CA GLY A 37 -8.91 16.01 1.41
C GLY A 37 -9.67 14.97 0.60
N ARG A 38 -9.95 15.26 -0.69
CA ARG A 38 -10.64 14.29 -1.56
C ARG A 38 -9.81 13.02 -1.78
N SER A 39 -8.51 13.13 -2.03
CA SER A 39 -7.69 11.95 -2.29
C SER A 39 -7.55 11.10 -1.02
N LEU A 40 -7.33 11.72 0.14
CA LEU A 40 -7.33 11.06 1.45
C LEU A 40 -8.62 10.25 1.69
N GLN A 41 -9.78 10.83 1.41
CA GLN A 41 -11.06 10.12 1.56
C GLN A 41 -11.15 8.87 0.67
N HIS A 42 -10.56 8.90 -0.52
CA HIS A 42 -10.56 7.75 -1.43
C HIS A 42 -9.57 6.67 -0.99
N PHE A 43 -8.36 7.06 -0.55
CA PHE A 43 -7.32 6.14 -0.08
C PHE A 43 -7.58 5.60 1.33
N GLN A 44 -8.44 6.26 2.11
CA GLN A 44 -8.88 5.81 3.44
C GLN A 44 -9.59 4.45 3.44
N ARG A 45 -9.87 3.85 2.28
CA ARG A 45 -10.79 2.71 2.21
C ARG A 45 -10.12 1.49 1.60
N PHE A 46 -9.76 0.54 2.46
CA PHE A 46 -9.65 -0.87 2.10
C PHE A 46 -11.01 -1.55 2.36
N GLU A 47 -11.65 -2.14 1.35
CA GLU A 47 -13.00 -2.67 1.55
C GLU A 47 -12.98 -4.05 2.23
N THR A 48 -13.82 -4.26 3.24
CA THR A 48 -14.00 -5.59 3.91
C THR A 48 -14.37 -6.72 2.94
N GLY A 49 -14.93 -6.39 1.76
CA GLY A 49 -15.20 -7.34 0.69
C GLY A 49 -13.96 -7.80 -0.08
N GLU A 50 -12.91 -6.98 -0.12
CA GLU A 50 -11.63 -7.31 -0.77
C GLU A 50 -10.87 -8.38 0.01
N GLY A 51 -10.81 -8.25 1.34
CA GLY A 51 -10.18 -9.26 2.19
C GLY A 51 -10.80 -10.65 2.07
N ARG A 52 -12.14 -10.75 1.93
CA ARG A 52 -12.81 -12.05 1.74
C ARG A 52 -12.48 -12.71 0.40
N HIS A 53 -12.46 -11.93 -0.68
CA HIS A 53 -12.09 -12.46 -2.01
C HIS A 53 -10.62 -12.90 -2.02
N LEU A 54 -9.74 -12.08 -1.43
CA LEU A 54 -8.32 -12.39 -1.38
C LEU A 54 -8.03 -13.64 -0.56
N ARG A 55 -8.69 -13.82 0.61
CA ARG A 55 -8.58 -15.06 1.40
C ARG A 55 -8.99 -16.30 0.60
N ARG A 56 -10.12 -16.24 -0.10
CA ARG A 56 -10.56 -17.37 -0.96
C ARG A 56 -9.57 -17.68 -2.06
N ARG A 57 -8.93 -16.67 -2.67
CA ARG A 57 -7.89 -16.91 -3.69
C ARG A 57 -6.61 -17.43 -3.08
N ALA A 58 -6.30 -17.12 -1.83
CA ALA A 58 -5.10 -17.62 -1.17
C ALA A 58 -5.09 -19.15 -1.03
N GLU A 59 -6.27 -19.76 -0.88
CA GLU A 59 -6.46 -21.22 -0.86
C GLU A 59 -5.94 -21.90 -2.13
N ASP A 60 -5.96 -21.21 -3.29
CA ASP A 60 -5.44 -21.72 -4.58
C ASP A 60 -3.92 -21.96 -4.56
N MET A 61 -3.19 -21.40 -3.58
CA MET A 61 -1.75 -21.66 -3.40
C MET A 61 -1.49 -23.02 -2.75
N HIS A 62 -2.47 -23.58 -2.01
CA HIS A 62 -2.32 -24.79 -1.20
C HIS A 62 -1.14 -24.73 -0.21
N ASP A 63 -0.90 -23.56 0.39
CA ASP A 63 0.13 -23.34 1.40
C ASP A 63 -0.49 -22.59 2.60
N PRO A 64 -0.59 -23.24 3.79
CA PRO A 64 -1.23 -22.64 4.95
C PRO A 64 -0.47 -21.41 5.48
N ASP A 65 0.85 -21.34 5.28
CA ASP A 65 1.62 -20.16 5.65
C ASP A 65 1.34 -18.99 4.71
N TYR A 66 1.01 -19.24 3.43
CA TYR A 66 0.57 -18.18 2.52
C TYR A 66 -0.80 -17.63 2.91
N GLU A 67 -1.74 -18.51 3.26
CA GLU A 67 -3.06 -18.09 3.77
C GLU A 67 -2.93 -17.24 5.03
N ALA A 68 -2.06 -17.66 5.97
CA ALA A 68 -1.77 -16.90 7.18
C ALA A 68 -1.13 -15.53 6.87
N ALA A 69 -0.17 -15.47 5.94
CA ALA A 69 0.46 -14.23 5.52
C ALA A 69 -0.54 -13.27 4.85
N ILE A 70 -1.45 -13.78 4.01
CA ILE A 70 -2.55 -13.00 3.42
C ILE A 70 -3.51 -12.49 4.50
N GLY A 71 -3.77 -13.29 5.53
CA GLY A 71 -4.52 -12.84 6.71
C GLY A 71 -3.85 -11.65 7.41
N GLY A 72 -2.52 -11.69 7.55
CA GLY A 72 -1.71 -10.59 8.07
C GLY A 72 -1.78 -9.32 7.22
N LEU A 73 -1.55 -9.44 5.91
CA LEU A 73 -1.68 -8.35 4.94
C LEU A 73 -3.05 -7.65 5.05
N ILE A 74 -4.14 -8.43 5.07
CA ILE A 74 -5.50 -7.88 5.18
C ILE A 74 -5.71 -7.11 6.49
N SER A 75 -5.07 -7.55 7.58
CA SER A 75 -5.15 -6.85 8.85
C SER A 75 -4.39 -5.52 8.80
N GLU A 76 -3.21 -5.53 8.19
CA GLU A 76 -2.36 -4.33 8.02
C GLU A 76 -3.06 -3.26 7.17
N GLU A 77 -3.64 -3.65 6.04
CA GLU A 77 -4.46 -2.78 5.19
C GLU A 77 -5.72 -2.24 5.90
N ALA A 78 -6.32 -3.04 6.79
CA ALA A 78 -7.43 -2.58 7.61
C ALA A 78 -6.98 -1.53 8.63
N ASP A 79 -5.80 -1.68 9.22
CA ASP A 79 -5.21 -0.70 10.13
C ASP A 79 -4.94 0.63 9.42
N HIS A 80 -4.41 0.60 8.18
CA HIS A 80 -4.24 1.81 7.35
C HIS A 80 -5.56 2.55 7.12
N SER A 81 -6.60 1.81 6.73
CA SER A 81 -7.96 2.31 6.49
C SER A 81 -8.58 2.95 7.76
N ILE A 82 -8.39 2.30 8.91
CA ILE A 82 -8.85 2.81 10.21
C ILE A 82 -8.10 4.10 10.57
N ALA A 83 -6.78 4.11 10.47
CA ALA A 83 -5.95 5.25 10.83
C ALA A 83 -6.23 6.46 9.93
N LEU A 84 -6.31 6.28 8.61
CA LEU A 84 -6.71 7.35 7.70
C LEU A 84 -8.13 7.86 8.03
N GLY A 85 -9.04 6.97 8.42
CA GLY A 85 -10.39 7.35 8.88
C GLY A 85 -10.36 8.20 10.16
N GLN A 86 -9.54 7.84 11.14
CA GLN A 86 -9.36 8.62 12.37
C GLN A 86 -8.76 10.00 12.07
N PHE A 87 -7.80 10.06 11.15
CA PHE A 87 -7.22 11.33 10.70
C PHE A 87 -8.27 12.24 10.05
N LEU A 88 -9.12 11.70 9.16
CA LEU A 88 -10.20 12.47 8.55
C LEU A 88 -11.16 13.05 9.59
N ASP A 89 -11.56 12.25 10.58
CA ASP A 89 -12.45 12.70 11.67
C ASP A 89 -11.81 13.83 12.48
N ALA A 90 -10.53 13.68 12.85
CA ALA A 90 -9.78 14.69 13.60
C ALA A 90 -9.66 16.02 12.84
N GLN A 91 -9.66 15.98 11.51
CA GLN A 91 -9.59 17.15 10.64
C GLN A 91 -10.97 17.70 10.24
N GLY A 92 -12.07 17.07 10.68
CA GLY A 92 -13.44 17.43 10.33
C GLY A 92 -13.75 17.23 8.84
N LEU A 93 -13.16 16.22 8.22
CA LEU A 93 -13.43 15.82 6.84
C LEU A 93 -14.33 14.57 6.86
N PRO A 94 -15.40 14.51 6.06
CA PRO A 94 -16.27 13.35 6.04
C PRO A 94 -15.52 12.13 5.47
N ARG A 95 -15.81 10.94 5.98
CA ARG A 95 -15.34 9.68 5.39
C ARG A 95 -16.14 9.34 4.13
N LEU A 96 -15.51 8.76 3.12
CA LEU A 96 -16.24 8.28 1.95
C LEU A 96 -16.86 6.92 2.24
N GLY A 97 -18.19 6.83 2.06
CA GLY A 97 -18.91 5.57 2.20
C GLY A 97 -18.73 4.61 1.02
N ARG A 98 -18.28 5.10 -0.16
CA ARG A 98 -17.97 4.32 -1.39
C ARG A 98 -16.85 4.95 -2.20
N SER A 99 -15.96 4.14 -2.77
CA SER A 99 -14.91 4.58 -3.71
C SER A 99 -15.00 3.74 -4.99
N TRP A 100 -15.29 4.39 -6.11
CA TRP A 100 -15.42 3.73 -7.41
C TRP A 100 -14.08 3.14 -7.91
N VAL A 101 -12.95 3.71 -7.49
CA VAL A 101 -11.60 3.19 -7.79
C VAL A 101 -11.50 1.76 -7.25
N ASN A 102 -11.96 1.55 -6.02
CA ASN A 102 -11.98 0.23 -5.39
C ASN A 102 -12.98 -0.70 -6.08
N ASP A 103 -14.13 -0.18 -6.54
CA ASP A 103 -15.08 -0.97 -7.30
C ASP A 103 -14.48 -1.50 -8.62
N ALA A 104 -13.64 -0.68 -9.29
CA ALA A 104 -12.94 -1.06 -10.52
C ALA A 104 -11.86 -2.12 -10.25
N PHE A 105 -11.05 -1.96 -9.20
CA PHE A 105 -10.07 -2.96 -8.78
C PHE A 105 -10.71 -4.27 -8.34
N ARG A 106 -11.82 -4.18 -7.60
CA ARG A 106 -12.62 -5.34 -7.21
C ARG A 106 -13.18 -6.06 -8.44
N TRP A 107 -13.63 -5.34 -9.45
CA TRP A 107 -14.08 -5.94 -10.70
C TRP A 107 -12.92 -6.65 -11.42
N LEU A 108 -11.77 -6.00 -11.60
CA LEU A 108 -10.57 -6.58 -12.25
C LEU A 108 -10.12 -7.90 -11.59
N ARG A 109 -10.17 -7.99 -10.26
CA ARG A 109 -9.77 -9.19 -9.49
C ARG A 109 -10.76 -10.35 -9.59
N ARG A 110 -12.02 -10.10 -9.97
CA ARG A 110 -13.06 -11.16 -10.05
C ARG A 110 -12.89 -12.07 -11.27
N TRP A 111 -12.32 -11.57 -12.36
CA TRP A 111 -12.23 -12.28 -13.64
C TRP A 111 -10.95 -13.10 -13.83
N GLY A 112 -9.99 -13.01 -12.90
CA GLY A 112 -8.68 -13.67 -13.01
C GLY A 112 -8.48 -14.84 -12.06
N GLY A 113 -7.31 -15.48 -12.10
CA GLY A 113 -6.82 -16.46 -11.12
C GLY A 113 -6.16 -15.81 -9.89
N LEU A 114 -5.56 -16.61 -9.01
CA LEU A 114 -4.70 -16.09 -7.92
C LEU A 114 -3.56 -15.22 -8.48
N GLU A 115 -2.86 -15.66 -9.55
CA GLU A 115 -1.78 -14.87 -10.18
C GLU A 115 -2.27 -13.47 -10.60
N THR A 116 -3.43 -13.39 -11.27
CA THR A 116 -4.02 -12.10 -11.67
C THR A 116 -4.37 -11.25 -10.46
N THR A 117 -4.94 -11.85 -9.42
CA THR A 117 -5.30 -11.15 -8.18
C THR A 117 -4.06 -10.52 -7.54
N VAL A 118 -2.96 -11.28 -7.43
CA VAL A 118 -1.69 -10.80 -6.87
C VAL A 118 -1.06 -9.71 -7.74
N ARG A 119 -1.12 -9.81 -9.07
CA ARG A 119 -0.65 -8.74 -9.97
C ARG A 119 -1.44 -7.44 -9.76
N VAL A 120 -2.76 -7.52 -9.65
CA VAL A 120 -3.59 -6.33 -9.40
C VAL A 120 -3.29 -5.72 -8.03
N LEU A 121 -2.97 -6.53 -7.01
CA LEU A 121 -2.49 -6.00 -5.72
C LEU A 121 -1.15 -5.28 -5.89
N LEU A 122 -0.16 -5.94 -6.52
CA LEU A 122 1.15 -5.34 -6.79
C LEU A 122 1.06 -4.01 -7.55
N THR A 123 0.12 -3.90 -8.50
CA THR A 123 -0.15 -2.62 -9.19
C THR A 123 -0.61 -1.53 -8.20
N ALA A 124 -1.50 -1.88 -7.28
CA ALA A 124 -2.01 -0.95 -6.27
C ALA A 124 -0.86 -0.49 -5.35
N GLU A 125 -0.01 -1.40 -4.86
CA GLU A 125 1.07 -1.05 -3.92
C GLU A 125 2.09 -0.11 -4.59
N VAL A 126 2.44 -0.38 -5.85
CA VAL A 126 3.37 0.45 -6.62
C VAL A 126 2.85 1.88 -6.78
N VAL A 127 1.59 2.03 -7.20
CA VAL A 127 1.00 3.36 -7.40
C VAL A 127 0.70 4.05 -6.07
N GLY A 128 0.24 3.29 -5.07
CA GLY A 128 -0.02 3.74 -3.70
C GLY A 128 1.24 4.31 -3.05
N THR A 129 2.36 3.58 -3.13
CA THR A 129 3.67 4.04 -2.62
C THR A 129 4.02 5.43 -3.15
N VAL A 130 3.92 5.65 -4.46
CA VAL A 130 4.25 6.95 -5.08
C VAL A 130 3.24 8.03 -4.67
N TYR A 131 1.96 7.69 -4.58
CA TYR A 131 0.93 8.60 -4.09
C TYR A 131 1.22 9.05 -2.64
N PHE A 132 1.53 8.13 -1.72
CA PHE A 132 1.82 8.47 -0.34
C PHE A 132 3.11 9.29 -0.19
N ARG A 133 4.13 9.08 -1.05
CA ARG A 133 5.31 9.96 -1.12
C ARG A 133 4.94 11.40 -1.48
N ALA A 134 4.03 11.60 -2.43
CA ALA A 134 3.54 12.94 -2.75
C ALA A 134 2.66 13.50 -1.63
N LEU A 135 1.76 12.69 -1.05
CA LEU A 135 0.87 13.10 0.02
C LEU A 135 1.63 13.56 1.28
N TYR A 136 2.75 12.92 1.60
CA TYR A 136 3.66 13.34 2.67
C TYR A 136 4.04 14.82 2.57
N HIS A 137 4.32 15.31 1.34
CA HIS A 137 4.70 16.69 1.08
C HIS A 137 3.49 17.62 0.83
N ALA A 138 2.28 17.08 0.67
CA ALA A 138 1.10 17.85 0.30
C ALA A 138 0.51 18.68 1.47
N THR A 139 0.91 18.39 2.71
CA THR A 139 0.46 19.09 3.93
C THR A 139 1.60 19.24 4.94
N TYR A 140 1.41 20.13 5.92
CA TYR A 140 2.34 20.29 7.05
C TYR A 140 1.88 19.60 8.33
N SER A 141 0.89 18.70 8.25
CA SER A 141 0.47 17.92 9.42
C SER A 141 1.52 16.88 9.78
N GLY A 142 2.08 16.98 10.98
CA GLY A 142 3.05 16.02 11.50
C GLY A 142 2.45 14.62 11.61
N LEU A 143 1.21 14.51 12.10
CA LEU A 143 0.49 13.24 12.15
C LEU A 143 0.31 12.61 10.75
N LEU A 144 -0.10 13.38 9.73
CA LEU A 144 -0.25 12.84 8.38
C LEU A 144 1.08 12.39 7.78
N GLN A 145 2.15 13.15 8.03
CA GLN A 145 3.49 12.80 7.59
C GLN A 145 3.96 11.48 8.22
N GLN A 146 3.74 11.28 9.52
CA GLN A 146 4.05 10.01 10.20
C GLN A 146 3.24 8.85 9.61
N LEU A 147 1.94 9.05 9.37
CA LEU A 147 1.07 8.07 8.71
C LEU A 147 1.61 7.68 7.33
N CYS A 148 1.92 8.66 6.48
CA CYS A 148 2.45 8.41 5.14
C CYS A 148 3.76 7.63 5.20
N LEU A 149 4.69 8.00 6.09
CA LEU A 149 5.96 7.29 6.23
C LEU A 149 5.78 5.84 6.68
N ARG A 150 4.80 5.56 7.54
CA ARG A 150 4.56 4.20 8.00
C ARG A 150 3.92 3.36 6.90
N ILE A 151 2.89 3.89 6.23
CA ILE A 151 2.25 3.24 5.09
C ILE A 151 3.27 2.97 3.99
N ILE A 152 4.11 3.93 3.59
CA ILE A 152 5.14 3.73 2.55
C ILE A 152 6.06 2.53 2.89
N ARG A 153 6.45 2.35 4.16
CA ARG A 153 7.29 1.22 4.58
C ARG A 153 6.55 -0.11 4.48
N ASP A 154 5.27 -0.13 4.83
CA ASP A 154 4.43 -1.31 4.73
C ASP A 154 4.20 -1.67 3.25
N GLU A 155 3.93 -0.69 2.39
CA GLU A 155 3.78 -0.86 0.94
C GLU A 155 5.04 -1.41 0.26
N GLU A 156 6.23 -0.97 0.68
CA GLU A 156 7.49 -1.56 0.21
C GLU A 156 7.58 -3.06 0.52
N MET A 157 7.11 -3.44 1.70
CA MET A 157 7.05 -4.83 2.14
C MET A 157 5.94 -5.63 1.46
N HIS A 158 4.80 -4.99 1.15
CA HIS A 158 3.73 -5.56 0.35
C HIS A 158 4.23 -5.86 -1.07
N VAL A 159 4.93 -4.93 -1.72
CA VAL A 159 5.57 -5.17 -3.04
C VAL A 159 6.49 -6.38 -2.98
N ASN A 160 7.36 -6.45 -1.96
CA ASN A 160 8.28 -7.58 -1.78
C ASN A 160 7.52 -8.91 -1.59
N PHE A 161 6.45 -8.91 -0.80
CA PHE A 161 5.60 -10.06 -0.56
C PHE A 161 4.87 -10.52 -1.83
N GLN A 162 4.26 -9.61 -2.58
CA GLN A 162 3.56 -9.94 -3.82
C GLN A 162 4.53 -10.45 -4.89
N CYS A 163 5.72 -9.85 -5.01
CA CYS A 163 6.77 -10.35 -5.91
C CYS A 163 7.23 -11.76 -5.52
N PHE A 164 7.40 -12.03 -4.21
CA PHE A 164 7.73 -13.37 -3.72
C PHE A 164 6.63 -14.38 -4.04
N ALA A 165 5.37 -14.03 -3.81
CA ALA A 165 4.22 -14.88 -4.12
C ALA A 165 4.13 -15.17 -5.64
N LEU A 166 4.29 -14.17 -6.50
CA LEU A 166 4.30 -14.35 -7.96
C LEU A 166 5.46 -15.23 -8.44
N ALA A 167 6.64 -15.13 -7.82
CA ALA A 167 7.77 -15.98 -8.14
C ALA A 167 7.49 -17.46 -7.79
N ARG A 168 6.73 -17.72 -6.72
CA ARG A 168 6.29 -19.07 -6.32
C ARG A 168 5.13 -19.62 -7.15
N LEU A 169 4.22 -18.75 -7.57
CA LEU A 169 3.12 -19.09 -8.47
C LEU A 169 3.58 -19.34 -9.90
N ARG A 170 4.81 -18.91 -10.25
CA ARG A 170 5.37 -19.00 -11.59
C ARG A 170 5.32 -20.46 -12.07
N PRO A 171 4.45 -20.79 -13.05
CA PRO A 171 4.48 -22.11 -13.64
C PRO A 171 5.79 -22.24 -14.44
N ARG A 172 6.31 -23.47 -14.61
CA ARG A 172 7.37 -23.78 -15.60
C ARG A 172 6.84 -23.59 -17.03
N ARG A 173 6.49 -22.36 -17.40
CA ARG A 173 5.89 -21.97 -18.68
C ARG A 173 6.95 -21.31 -19.58
N ASN A 174 6.73 -21.41 -20.90
CA ASN A 174 7.57 -20.80 -21.92
C ASN A 174 7.75 -19.29 -21.69
N ALA A 175 8.99 -18.80 -21.85
CA ALA A 175 9.42 -17.42 -21.63
C ALA A 175 8.55 -16.38 -22.36
N PHE A 176 8.04 -16.72 -23.55
CA PHE A 176 7.13 -15.87 -24.32
C PHE A 176 5.86 -15.50 -23.55
N SER A 177 5.20 -16.50 -22.95
CA SER A 177 3.95 -16.29 -22.21
C SER A 177 4.16 -15.42 -20.96
N TRP A 178 5.35 -15.50 -20.36
CA TRP A 178 5.73 -14.68 -19.22
C TRP A 178 5.98 -13.23 -19.66
N GLY A 179 6.69 -13.03 -20.78
CA GLY A 179 6.89 -11.71 -21.37
C GLY A 179 5.57 -11.00 -21.69
N LEU A 180 4.61 -11.70 -22.31
CA LEU A 180 3.28 -11.16 -22.59
C LEU A 180 2.54 -10.77 -21.30
N ARG A 181 2.55 -11.62 -20.27
CA ARG A 181 1.92 -11.30 -18.97
C ARG A 181 2.57 -10.09 -18.30
N GLN A 182 3.89 -9.94 -18.44
CA GLN A 182 4.60 -8.79 -17.89
C GLN A 182 4.27 -7.49 -18.63
N LEU A 183 4.13 -7.57 -19.95
CA LEU A 183 3.69 -6.43 -20.77
C LEU A 183 2.25 -6.00 -20.44
N LEU A 184 1.33 -6.96 -20.31
CA LEU A 184 -0.05 -6.67 -19.87
C LEU A 184 -0.10 -6.07 -18.46
N HIS A 185 0.74 -6.57 -17.55
CA HIS A 185 0.83 -6.02 -16.20
C HIS A 185 1.38 -4.59 -16.20
N GLY A 186 2.42 -4.31 -17.00
CA GLY A 186 2.92 -2.94 -17.18
C GLY A 186 1.86 -1.99 -17.75
N GLY A 187 1.06 -2.47 -18.71
CA GLY A 187 -0.08 -1.71 -19.24
C GLY A 187 -1.15 -1.41 -18.17
N LEU A 188 -1.46 -2.38 -17.31
CA LEU A 188 -2.37 -2.18 -16.17
C LEU A 188 -1.84 -1.14 -15.18
N THR A 189 -0.54 -1.21 -14.84
CA THR A 189 0.11 -0.24 -13.95
C THR A 189 0.08 1.17 -14.54
N ALA A 190 0.43 1.32 -15.82
CA ALA A 190 0.36 2.60 -16.51
C ALA A 190 -1.06 3.17 -16.56
N GLY A 191 -2.06 2.34 -16.90
CA GLY A 191 -3.47 2.73 -16.91
C GLY A 191 -3.97 3.18 -15.54
N THR A 192 -3.58 2.44 -14.49
CA THR A 192 -3.87 2.81 -13.10
C THR A 192 -3.26 4.14 -12.72
N ALA A 193 -1.99 4.36 -13.05
CA ALA A 193 -1.30 5.62 -12.80
C ALA A 193 -2.01 6.79 -13.49
N VAL A 194 -2.47 6.62 -14.74
CA VAL A 194 -3.27 7.63 -15.45
C VAL A 194 -4.54 7.96 -14.68
N VAL A 195 -5.28 6.94 -14.22
CA VAL A 195 -6.50 7.16 -13.43
C VAL A 195 -6.22 7.93 -12.14
N VAL A 196 -5.20 7.51 -11.38
CA VAL A 196 -4.78 8.18 -10.14
C VAL A 196 -4.37 9.62 -10.39
N TRP A 197 -3.61 9.88 -11.45
CA TRP A 197 -3.23 11.23 -11.84
C TRP A 197 -4.46 12.10 -12.14
N LEU A 198 -5.36 11.63 -13.02
CA LEU A 198 -6.53 12.40 -13.43
C LEU A 198 -7.43 12.76 -12.23
N TRP A 199 -7.56 11.86 -11.26
CA TRP A 199 -8.42 12.07 -10.09
C TRP A 199 -7.74 12.82 -8.93
N PHE A 200 -6.44 12.63 -8.74
CA PHE A 200 -5.72 13.10 -7.55
C PHE A 200 -4.56 14.06 -7.87
N ASN A 201 -4.48 14.58 -9.09
CA ASN A 201 -3.44 15.54 -9.50
C ASN A 201 -3.27 16.71 -8.51
N ARG A 202 -4.34 17.18 -7.86
CA ARG A 202 -4.25 18.30 -6.90
C ARG A 202 -3.39 17.96 -5.68
N ALA A 203 -3.51 16.73 -5.18
CA ALA A 203 -2.70 16.23 -4.08
C ALA A 203 -1.26 15.99 -4.53
N LEU A 204 -1.09 15.41 -5.73
CA LEU A 204 0.22 15.16 -6.33
C LEU A 204 1.00 16.47 -6.54
N TRP A 205 0.36 17.48 -7.14
CA TRP A 205 0.94 18.82 -7.32
C TRP A 205 1.26 19.49 -5.99
N ALA A 206 0.39 19.40 -4.99
CA ALA A 206 0.67 19.94 -3.66
C ALA A 206 1.89 19.26 -3.01
N GLY A 207 2.08 17.96 -3.30
CA GLY A 207 3.26 17.20 -2.92
C GLY A 207 4.53 17.47 -3.75
N GLY A 208 4.50 18.45 -4.65
CA GLY A 208 5.62 18.77 -5.53
C GLY A 208 5.78 17.84 -6.73
N MET A 209 4.82 16.95 -6.97
CA MET A 209 4.89 15.94 -8.02
C MET A 209 3.99 16.32 -9.20
N GLY A 210 4.60 16.93 -10.22
CA GLY A 210 3.96 17.13 -11.53
C GLY A 210 3.75 15.81 -12.29
N PRO A 211 3.13 15.84 -13.49
CA PRO A 211 2.79 14.62 -14.23
C PRO A 211 4.04 13.81 -14.57
N VAL A 212 5.07 14.48 -15.10
CA VAL A 212 6.34 13.83 -15.46
C VAL A 212 6.98 13.16 -14.24
N GLY A 213 7.05 13.87 -13.11
CA GLY A 213 7.61 13.32 -11.86
C GLY A 213 6.81 12.12 -11.34
N PHE A 214 5.48 12.19 -11.40
CA PHE A 214 4.61 11.10 -10.96
C PHE A 214 4.76 9.85 -11.83
N PHE A 215 4.68 9.98 -13.15
CA PHE A 215 4.83 8.83 -14.04
C PHE A 215 6.25 8.26 -14.02
N ALA A 216 7.28 9.10 -13.86
CA ALA A 216 8.65 8.64 -13.69
C ALA A 216 8.83 7.84 -12.38
N ALA A 217 8.29 8.34 -11.27
CA ALA A 217 8.35 7.64 -9.98
C ALA A 217 7.57 6.31 -9.99
N VAL A 218 6.41 6.25 -10.66
CA VAL A 218 5.68 4.99 -10.85
C VAL A 218 6.48 4.02 -11.72
N ALA A 219 7.12 4.51 -12.79
CA ALA A 219 7.96 3.67 -13.65
C ALA A 219 9.17 3.10 -12.90
N GLU A 220 9.81 3.90 -12.03
CA GLU A 220 10.92 3.47 -11.19
C GLU A 220 10.50 2.38 -10.19
N GLU A 221 9.39 2.59 -9.46
CA GLU A 221 8.85 1.57 -8.55
C GLU A 221 8.41 0.30 -9.28
N TRP A 222 7.85 0.45 -10.48
CA TRP A 222 7.50 -0.67 -11.33
C TRP A 222 8.73 -1.45 -11.81
N ASP A 223 9.81 -0.76 -12.19
CA ASP A 223 11.06 -1.38 -12.58
C ASP A 223 11.71 -2.11 -11.40
N ARG A 224 11.65 -1.54 -10.19
CA ARG A 224 12.05 -2.23 -8.95
C ARG A 224 11.28 -3.53 -8.76
N ALA A 225 9.94 -3.51 -8.89
CA ALA A 225 9.12 -4.71 -8.79
C ALA A 225 9.50 -5.75 -9.88
N CYS A 226 9.75 -5.31 -11.11
CA CYS A 226 10.20 -6.16 -12.20
C CYS A 226 11.56 -6.82 -11.91
N GLN A 227 12.50 -6.09 -11.29
CA GLN A 227 13.80 -6.62 -10.89
C GLN A 227 13.65 -7.71 -9.82
N LEU A 228 12.81 -7.50 -8.80
CA LEU A 228 12.51 -8.51 -7.77
C LEU A 228 11.88 -9.78 -8.37
N LEU A 229 11.00 -9.64 -9.36
CA LEU A 229 10.43 -10.79 -10.07
C LEU A 229 11.46 -11.58 -10.90
N ARG A 230 12.49 -10.89 -11.43
CA ARG A 230 13.60 -11.54 -12.17
C ARG A 230 14.61 -12.18 -11.23
N GLN A 231 14.82 -11.60 -10.05
CA GLN A 231 15.80 -12.05 -9.05
C GLN A 231 15.11 -12.26 -7.68
N PRO A 232 14.32 -13.33 -7.52
CA PRO A 232 13.58 -13.56 -6.27
C PRO A 232 14.47 -13.70 -5.02
N ASP A 233 15.74 -14.09 -5.19
CA ASP A 233 16.71 -14.19 -4.09
C ASP A 233 17.14 -12.83 -3.53
N ALA A 234 16.91 -11.75 -4.27
CA ALA A 234 17.16 -10.38 -3.82
C ALA A 234 16.05 -9.86 -2.88
N ILE A 235 14.91 -10.55 -2.79
CA ILE A 235 13.79 -10.14 -1.93
C ILE A 235 14.23 -10.26 -0.47
N ARG A 236 14.01 -9.18 0.29
CA ARG A 236 14.34 -9.09 1.72
C ARG A 236 13.08 -8.79 2.53
N ILE A 237 13.06 -9.32 3.75
CA ILE A 237 12.12 -8.92 4.79
C ILE A 237 12.86 -7.96 5.70
N ASN A 238 12.44 -6.70 5.70
CA ASN A 238 12.97 -5.70 6.60
C ASN A 238 12.09 -5.70 7.85
N LEU A 239 12.61 -6.26 8.95
CA LEU A 239 11.89 -6.24 10.23
C LEU A 239 11.79 -4.79 10.73
N PRO A 240 10.66 -4.41 11.34
CA PRO A 240 10.56 -3.13 12.02
C PRO A 240 11.67 -3.02 13.07
N ALA A 241 12.31 -1.85 13.18
CA ALA A 241 13.28 -1.62 14.24
C ALA A 241 12.64 -1.95 15.61
N PRO A 242 13.38 -2.58 16.54
CA PRO A 242 12.83 -2.90 17.86
C PRO A 242 12.32 -1.61 18.51
N ARG A 243 11.09 -1.65 19.04
CA ARG A 243 10.46 -0.52 19.72
C ARG A 243 11.34 -0.14 20.91
N THR A 244 12.03 0.99 20.85
CA THR A 244 12.70 1.53 22.03
C THR A 244 11.61 1.96 23.01
N PRO A 245 11.52 1.40 24.23
CA PRO A 245 10.57 1.89 25.21
C PRO A 245 10.87 3.37 25.46
N GLN A 246 9.92 4.25 25.13
CA GLN A 246 9.99 5.65 25.55
C GLN A 246 10.00 5.64 27.08
N ARG A 247 11.09 6.10 27.70
CA ARG A 247 11.09 6.37 29.15
C ARG A 247 9.98 7.38 29.41
N PRO A 248 9.06 7.12 30.35
CA PRO A 248 8.06 8.10 30.73
C PRO A 248 8.76 9.40 31.13
N ALA A 249 8.21 10.54 30.69
CA ALA A 249 8.78 11.89 30.87
C ALA A 249 8.86 12.37 32.33
N ALA A 250 8.75 11.48 33.32
CA ALA A 250 8.70 11.80 34.74
C ALA A 250 10.07 11.86 35.45
N GLU A 251 11.20 11.60 34.77
CA GLU A 251 12.54 11.59 35.39
C GLU A 251 13.49 12.69 34.87
N ARG A 252 12.98 13.84 34.43
CA ARG A 252 13.81 15.02 34.10
C ARG A 252 13.62 16.23 35.02
N ALA A 253 13.08 15.99 36.21
CA ALA A 253 13.03 16.97 37.28
C ALA A 253 13.44 16.31 38.60
N ALA A 254 14.74 16.13 38.79
CA ALA A 254 15.41 15.94 40.08
C ALA A 254 16.84 16.47 39.97
#